data_AF-A0AAW2GZD5-F1
#
_entry.id   AF-A0AAW2GZD5-F1
#
_cell.length_a   1.000
_cell.length_b   1.000
_cell.length_c   1.000
_cell.angle_alpha   90.00
_cell.angle_beta   90.00
_cell.angle_gamma   90.00
#
_symmetry.space_group_name_H-M   'P 1'
#
loop_
_entity.id
_entity.type
_entity.pdbx_description
1 polymer ?
#
loop_
_entity_poly.entity_id
_entity_poly.type
_entity_poly.pdbx_seq_one_letter_code
_entity_poly.pdbx_strand_id
1 'polypeptide(L)'
;MPVLSGTVICIAKFVSTIQNPELFKAVLQHMRDDWNNLLTKEETHILTRYAEKSRKITLAYSTCVIGFTLCYSFLPLTASILDIISPLNETRPKKFPQLMDFVIVDQEKHYYALLMLIYLDNFVLLSIVVGTDTLYILLVEHICGMYSILCYRLENLKIHDKWIDNDCTYEEANRCIRDCIQLHKEILLLIIVRTGSSEIIRYVGLVIMQSCRLFFSNWAGQEVNDHSVQVSIAAYNGIWYNTSVKVQKLLLFFIARGQKASQITVAKLYDVNLKNFTTVMKTSVSYCTVMISLREPLRNA
;
A
#
# COMPACT_ATOMS: atom_id res chain seq x y z
N MET A 1 -16.71 4.46 1.62
CA MET A 1 -15.62 4.92 2.54
C MET A 1 -14.20 4.33 2.30
N PRO A 2 -13.96 3.16 1.67
CA PRO A 2 -12.60 2.66 1.38
C PRO A 2 -11.74 3.59 0.50
N VAL A 3 -12.39 4.33 -0.40
CA VAL A 3 -11.73 5.26 -1.32
C VAL A 3 -11.10 6.43 -0.58
N LEU A 4 -11.80 6.98 0.42
CA LEU A 4 -11.32 8.11 1.22
C LEU A 4 -10.05 7.78 2.02
N SER A 5 -9.73 6.50 2.25
CA SER A 5 -8.43 6.11 2.85
C SER A 5 -7.32 6.12 1.82
N GLY A 6 -7.62 5.61 0.62
CA GLY A 6 -6.70 5.64 -0.50
C GLY A 6 -6.27 7.07 -0.81
N THR A 7 -7.23 7.99 -0.91
CA THR A 7 -6.94 9.41 -1.21
C THR A 7 -6.05 10.05 -0.15
N VAL A 8 -6.32 9.84 1.14
CA VAL A 8 -5.50 10.39 2.23
C VAL A 8 -4.06 9.86 2.20
N ILE A 9 -3.88 8.55 1.95
CA ILE A 9 -2.53 7.95 1.83
C ILE A 9 -1.76 8.56 0.66
N CYS A 10 -2.43 8.73 -0.49
CA CYS A 10 -1.77 9.28 -1.68
C CYS A 10 -1.42 10.76 -1.51
N ILE A 11 -2.31 11.55 -0.89
CA ILE A 11 -2.03 12.95 -0.55
C ILE A 11 -0.86 13.03 0.43
N ALA A 12 -0.82 12.18 1.45
CA ALA A 12 0.31 12.14 2.39
C ALA A 12 1.64 11.81 1.70
N LYS A 13 1.65 10.85 0.76
CA LYS A 13 2.81 10.52 -0.07
C LYS A 13 3.24 11.70 -0.96
N PHE A 14 2.30 12.35 -1.64
CA PHE A 14 2.55 13.50 -2.51
C PHE A 14 3.14 14.68 -1.74
N VAL A 15 2.52 15.02 -0.61
CA VAL A 15 2.99 16.08 0.28
C VAL A 15 4.37 15.75 0.83
N SER A 16 4.67 14.48 1.11
CA SER A 16 6.02 14.05 1.50
C SER A 16 7.06 14.36 0.42
N THR A 17 6.77 14.01 -0.83
CA THR A 17 7.69 14.26 -1.94
C THR A 17 7.89 15.76 -2.22
N ILE A 18 6.84 16.57 -2.09
CA ILE A 18 6.88 18.00 -2.43
C ILE A 18 7.44 18.87 -1.31
N GLN A 19 7.35 18.46 -0.05
CA GLN A 19 7.84 19.26 1.06
C GLN A 19 9.36 19.48 1.05
N ASN A 20 10.12 18.62 0.37
CA ASN A 20 11.58 18.74 0.31
C ASN A 20 12.08 18.71 -1.14
N PRO A 21 11.77 19.74 -1.95
CA PRO A 21 12.15 19.77 -3.37
C PRO A 21 13.68 19.85 -3.53
N GLU A 22 14.36 20.55 -2.62
CA GLU A 22 15.83 20.62 -2.58
C GLU A 22 16.45 19.26 -2.26
N LEU A 23 15.85 18.50 -1.34
CA LEU A 23 16.31 17.16 -1.01
C LEU A 23 16.16 16.21 -2.20
N PHE A 24 15.02 16.28 -2.90
CA PHE A 24 14.78 15.49 -4.09
C PHE A 24 15.79 15.81 -5.20
N LYS A 25 16.06 17.10 -5.42
CA LYS A 25 17.07 17.56 -6.38
C LYS A 25 18.47 17.07 -5.99
N ALA A 26 18.84 17.17 -4.72
CA ALA A 26 20.12 16.68 -4.20
C ALA A 26 20.29 15.18 -4.41
N VAL A 27 19.24 14.37 -4.17
CA VAL A 27 19.25 12.93 -4.42
C VAL A 27 19.49 12.62 -5.90
N LEU A 28 18.79 13.30 -6.82
CA LEU A 28 18.98 13.09 -8.26
C LEU A 28 20.36 13.54 -8.75
N GLN A 29 20.89 14.63 -8.18
CA GLN A 29 22.25 15.09 -8.47
C GLN A 29 23.29 14.06 -8.00
N HIS A 30 23.14 13.55 -6.78
CA HIS A 30 24.00 12.48 -6.26
C HIS A 30 23.99 11.25 -7.16
N MET A 31 22.81 10.79 -7.58
CA MET A 31 22.70 9.67 -8.51
C MET A 31 23.43 9.96 -9.84
N ARG A 32 23.31 11.17 -10.36
CA ARG A 32 24.04 11.57 -11.58
C ARG A 32 25.55 11.54 -11.37
N ASP A 33 26.02 12.03 -10.22
CA ASP A 33 27.44 12.04 -9.89
C ASP A 33 27.97 10.62 -9.73
N ASP A 34 27.19 9.70 -9.13
CA ASP A 34 27.52 8.27 -9.08
C ASP A 34 27.78 7.68 -10.47
N TRP A 35 26.93 8.01 -11.46
CA TRP A 35 27.09 7.58 -12.85
C TRP A 35 28.33 8.19 -13.53
N ASN A 36 28.67 9.44 -13.20
CA ASN A 36 29.84 10.11 -13.77
C ASN A 36 31.17 9.64 -13.15
N ASN A 37 31.14 9.14 -11.91
CA ASN A 37 32.32 8.72 -11.15
C ASN A 37 32.64 7.22 -11.28
N LEU A 38 31.98 6.51 -12.20
CA LEU A 38 32.29 5.11 -12.49
C LEU A 38 33.66 4.97 -13.15
N LEU A 39 34.49 4.07 -12.64
CA LEU A 39 35.91 3.97 -13.02
C LEU A 39 36.15 2.93 -14.13
N THR A 40 35.34 1.86 -14.16
CA THR A 40 35.54 0.70 -15.04
C THR A 40 34.30 0.38 -15.86
N LYS A 41 34.48 -0.34 -16.98
CA LYS A 41 33.35 -0.78 -17.82
C LYS A 41 32.45 -1.77 -17.08
N GLU A 42 33.03 -2.52 -16.15
CA GLU A 42 32.41 -3.51 -15.30
C GLU A 42 31.50 -2.84 -14.27
N GLU A 43 31.94 -1.75 -13.66
CA GLU A 43 31.09 -0.90 -12.80
C GLU A 43 29.90 -0.34 -13.59
N THR A 44 30.13 0.18 -14.80
CA THR A 44 29.06 0.65 -15.69
C THR A 44 28.09 -0.47 -16.06
N HIS A 45 28.58 -1.67 -16.34
CA HIS A 45 27.76 -2.83 -16.64
C HIS A 45 26.91 -3.26 -15.42
N ILE A 46 27.49 -3.26 -14.22
CA ILE A 46 26.77 -3.56 -12.96
C ILE A 46 25.63 -2.55 -12.78
N LEU A 47 25.92 -1.24 -12.83
CA LEU A 47 24.89 -0.23 -12.59
C LEU A 47 23.81 -0.23 -13.67
N THR A 48 24.19 -0.46 -14.94
CA THR A 48 23.25 -0.61 -16.05
C THR A 48 22.31 -1.78 -15.84
N ARG A 49 22.80 -2.93 -15.36
CA ARG A 49 21.97 -4.09 -15.04
C ARG A 49 20.90 -3.77 -13.99
N TYR A 50 21.25 -3.02 -12.94
CA TYR A 50 20.30 -2.59 -11.91
C TYR A 50 19.31 -1.54 -12.44
N ALA A 51 19.76 -0.61 -13.28
CA ALA A 51 18.88 0.35 -13.95
C ALA A 51 17.86 -0.34 -14.88
N GLU A 52 18.28 -1.36 -15.64
CA GLU A 52 17.39 -2.14 -16.49
C GLU A 52 16.39 -2.98 -15.68
N LYS A 53 16.83 -3.56 -14.57
CA LYS A 53 15.96 -4.27 -13.63
C LYS A 53 14.90 -3.32 -13.07
N SER A 54 15.32 -2.14 -12.60
CA SER A 54 14.42 -1.09 -12.12
C SER A 54 13.39 -0.66 -13.18
N ARG A 55 13.82 -0.50 -14.44
CA ARG A 55 12.93 -0.19 -15.56
C ARG A 55 11.88 -1.27 -15.78
N LYS A 56 12.27 -2.55 -15.75
CA LYS A 56 11.33 -3.68 -15.90
C LYS A 56 10.32 -3.75 -14.76
N ILE A 57 10.78 -3.60 -13.51
CA ILE A 57 9.91 -3.59 -12.32
C ILE A 57 8.93 -2.41 -12.39
N THR A 58 9.41 -1.22 -12.71
CA THR A 58 8.61 0.00 -12.85
C THR A 58 7.54 -0.15 -13.92
N LEU A 59 7.88 -0.73 -15.09
CA LEU A 59 6.93 -0.96 -16.18
C LEU A 59 5.86 -1.98 -15.76
N ALA A 60 6.26 -3.10 -15.17
CA ALA A 60 5.33 -4.13 -14.69
C ALA A 60 4.38 -3.56 -13.63
N TYR A 61 4.92 -2.88 -12.62
CA TYR A 61 4.13 -2.23 -11.57
C TYR A 61 3.13 -1.23 -12.12
N SER A 62 3.58 -0.29 -12.95
CA SER A 62 2.72 0.75 -13.53
C SER A 62 1.62 0.14 -14.39
N THR A 63 1.95 -0.87 -15.20
CA THR A 63 0.98 -1.58 -16.04
C THR A 63 -0.09 -2.28 -15.20
N CYS A 64 0.31 -2.96 -14.12
CA CYS A 64 -0.63 -3.63 -13.22
C CYS A 64 -1.58 -2.63 -12.52
N VAL A 65 -1.05 -1.54 -11.97
CA VAL A 65 -1.85 -0.55 -11.23
C VAL A 65 -2.79 0.22 -12.16
N ILE A 66 -2.31 0.65 -13.32
CA ILE A 66 -3.12 1.32 -14.34
C ILE A 66 -4.20 0.36 -14.84
N GLY A 67 -3.84 -0.89 -15.16
CA GLY A 67 -4.78 -1.91 -15.64
C GLY A 67 -5.91 -2.19 -14.65
N PHE A 68 -5.60 -2.36 -13.36
CA PHE A 68 -6.60 -2.56 -12.32
C PHE A 68 -7.55 -1.36 -12.20
N THR A 69 -7.00 -0.14 -12.26
CA THR A 69 -7.79 1.11 -12.17
C THR A 69 -8.70 1.30 -13.39
N LEU A 70 -8.22 0.95 -14.59
CA LEU A 70 -9.03 0.97 -15.81
C LEU A 70 -10.19 -0.03 -15.71
N CYS A 71 -9.92 -1.29 -15.31
CA CYS A 71 -10.97 -2.30 -15.09
C CYS A 71 -12.05 -1.80 -14.12
N TYR A 72 -11.65 -1.17 -13.01
CA TYR A 72 -12.58 -0.59 -12.04
C TYR A 72 -13.40 0.56 -12.66
N SER A 73 -12.78 1.40 -13.48
CA SER A 73 -13.43 2.54 -14.15
C SER A 73 -14.46 2.11 -15.20
N PHE A 74 -14.41 0.88 -15.73
CA PHE A 74 -15.43 0.37 -16.64
C PHE A 74 -16.71 -0.10 -15.95
N LEU A 75 -16.70 -0.38 -14.64
CA LEU A 75 -17.87 -0.89 -13.90
C LEU A 75 -19.13 -0.03 -14.07
N PRO A 76 -19.10 1.32 -13.98
CA PRO A 76 -20.30 2.16 -14.11
C PRO A 76 -20.86 2.20 -15.53
N LEU A 77 -20.03 1.96 -16.54
CA LEU A 77 -20.41 1.98 -17.95
C LEU A 77 -21.11 0.68 -18.38
N THR A 78 -20.96 -0.40 -17.62
CA THR A 78 -21.57 -1.70 -17.92
C THR A 78 -23.08 -1.61 -18.09
N ALA A 79 -23.78 -0.87 -17.22
CA ALA A 79 -25.23 -0.70 -17.31
C ALA A 79 -25.66 -0.01 -18.62
N SER A 80 -24.96 1.07 -19.01
CA SER A 80 -25.25 1.80 -20.25
C SER A 80 -24.94 0.98 -21.50
N ILE A 81 -23.85 0.20 -21.50
CA ILE A 81 -23.53 -0.71 -22.60
C ILE A 81 -24.58 -1.82 -22.70
N LEU A 82 -25.00 -2.36 -21.56
CA LEU A 82 -26.00 -3.44 -21.52
C LEU A 82 -27.38 -2.94 -21.96
N ASP A 83 -27.73 -1.68 -21.73
CA ASP A 83 -28.99 -1.07 -22.22
C ASP A 83 -29.02 -0.97 -23.75
N ILE A 84 -27.86 -0.80 -24.40
CA ILE A 84 -27.74 -0.78 -25.87
C ILE A 84 -27.82 -2.21 -26.44
N ILE A 85 -27.15 -3.17 -25.81
CA ILE A 85 -27.02 -4.55 -26.33
C ILE A 85 -28.25 -5.41 -25.99
N SER A 86 -28.82 -5.23 -24.80
CA SER A 86 -29.96 -6.00 -24.29
C SER A 86 -30.89 -5.05 -23.52
N PRO A 87 -31.76 -4.34 -24.25
CA PRO A 87 -32.66 -3.36 -23.66
C PRO A 87 -33.70 -4.05 -22.78
N LEU A 88 -33.90 -3.53 -21.58
CA LEU A 88 -35.01 -3.87 -20.69
C LEU A 88 -36.15 -2.88 -20.92
N ASN A 89 -37.38 -3.25 -20.54
CA ASN A 89 -38.54 -2.34 -20.59
C ASN A 89 -38.40 -1.13 -19.65
N GLU A 90 -37.46 -1.22 -18.68
CA GLU A 90 -37.07 -0.16 -17.77
C GLU A 90 -35.56 0.09 -17.86
N THR A 91 -35.13 1.34 -17.73
CA THR A 91 -33.72 1.72 -17.74
C THR A 91 -33.01 1.19 -16.49
N ARG A 92 -31.82 0.58 -16.67
CA ARG A 92 -31.03 0.09 -15.53
C ARG A 92 -30.61 1.25 -14.61
N PRO A 93 -30.63 1.08 -13.28
CA PRO A 93 -30.24 2.15 -12.36
C PRO A 93 -28.76 2.48 -12.54
N LYS A 94 -28.47 3.76 -12.79
CA LYS A 94 -27.10 4.28 -12.89
C LYS A 94 -26.47 4.29 -11.49
N LYS A 95 -25.36 3.59 -11.33
CA LYS A 95 -24.62 3.51 -10.06
C LYS A 95 -23.23 4.09 -10.24
N PHE A 96 -22.85 5.00 -9.36
CA PHE A 96 -21.46 5.43 -9.28
C PHE A 96 -20.56 4.27 -8.86
N PRO A 97 -19.30 4.23 -9.33
CA PRO A 97 -18.35 3.19 -8.92
C PRO A 97 -18.09 3.21 -7.41
N GLN A 98 -18.24 4.39 -6.80
CA GLN A 98 -18.10 4.62 -5.37
C GLN A 98 -19.44 5.12 -4.83
N LEU A 99 -19.89 4.60 -3.69
CA LEU A 99 -21.01 5.23 -2.97
C LEU A 99 -20.57 6.64 -2.55
N MET A 100 -21.09 7.62 -3.27
CA MET A 100 -20.99 9.04 -2.97
C MET A 100 -22.42 9.54 -2.86
N ASP A 101 -22.83 9.93 -1.66
CA ASP A 101 -24.10 10.61 -1.44
C ASP A 101 -23.80 12.12 -1.51
N PHE A 102 -23.97 12.70 -2.69
CA PHE A 102 -23.80 14.14 -2.90
C PHE A 102 -25.03 14.84 -2.33
N VAL A 103 -24.95 15.26 -1.07
CA VAL A 103 -26.08 15.88 -0.33
C VAL A 103 -26.61 17.16 -1.00
N ILE A 104 -25.78 17.85 -1.79
CA ILE A 104 -26.07 19.19 -2.33
C ILE A 104 -26.48 19.15 -3.81
N VAL A 105 -26.14 18.09 -4.55
CA VAL A 105 -26.24 18.05 -6.02
C VAL A 105 -27.17 16.93 -6.45
N ASP A 106 -28.14 17.26 -7.31
CA ASP A 106 -29.01 16.28 -7.97
C ASP A 106 -28.17 15.34 -8.85
N GLN A 107 -28.05 14.11 -8.37
CA GLN A 107 -27.19 13.08 -8.94
C GLN A 107 -27.72 12.53 -10.27
N GLU A 108 -29.04 12.47 -10.43
CA GLU A 108 -29.66 11.93 -11.64
C GLU A 108 -29.50 12.91 -12.80
N LYS A 109 -29.71 14.20 -12.52
CA LYS A 109 -29.57 15.27 -13.51
C LYS A 109 -28.13 15.48 -13.97
N HIS A 110 -27.16 15.36 -13.07
CA HIS A 110 -25.75 15.68 -13.34
C HIS A 110 -24.83 14.45 -13.41
N TYR A 111 -25.39 13.26 -13.60
CA TYR A 111 -24.66 11.99 -13.54
C TYR A 111 -23.34 11.96 -14.34
N TYR A 112 -23.38 12.30 -15.64
CA TYR A 112 -22.20 12.22 -16.50
C TYR A 112 -21.13 13.26 -16.15
N ALA A 113 -21.54 14.46 -15.72
CA ALA A 113 -20.60 15.49 -15.27
C ALA A 113 -19.89 15.06 -13.98
N LEU A 114 -20.63 14.52 -13.02
CA LEU A 114 -20.08 13.97 -11.78
C LEU A 114 -19.18 12.76 -12.05
N LEU A 115 -19.56 11.88 -12.98
CA LEU A 115 -18.75 10.74 -13.38
C LEU A 115 -17.43 11.16 -14.01
N MET A 116 -17.44 12.20 -14.86
CA MET A 116 -16.21 12.77 -15.44
C MET A 116 -15.29 13.37 -14.36
N LEU A 117 -15.85 14.06 -13.36
CA LEU A 117 -15.07 14.58 -12.22
C LEU A 117 -14.44 13.44 -11.40
N ILE A 118 -15.18 12.35 -11.18
CA ILE A 118 -14.65 11.16 -10.49
C ILE A 118 -13.53 10.50 -11.29
N TYR A 119 -13.64 10.42 -12.62
CA TYR A 119 -12.55 9.90 -13.45
C TYR A 119 -11.32 10.81 -13.45
N LEU A 120 -11.52 12.13 -13.46
CA LEU A 120 -10.41 13.08 -13.34
C LEU A 120 -9.69 12.93 -11.99
N ASP A 121 -10.43 12.84 -10.89
CA ASP A 121 -9.88 12.61 -9.56
C ASP A 121 -9.07 11.30 -9.50
N ASN A 122 -9.64 10.20 -9.99
CA ASN A 122 -8.94 8.91 -10.04
C ASN A 122 -7.66 8.98 -10.90
N PHE A 123 -7.68 9.71 -12.01
CA PHE A 123 -6.50 9.89 -12.88
C PHE A 123 -5.38 10.68 -12.19
N VAL A 124 -5.71 11.78 -11.51
CA VAL A 124 -4.75 12.57 -10.73
C VAL A 124 -4.15 11.72 -9.62
N LEU A 125 -5.00 11.01 -8.86
CA LEU A 125 -4.59 10.13 -7.79
C LEU A 125 -3.64 9.02 -8.28
N LEU A 126 -4.00 8.37 -9.38
CA LEU A 126 -3.22 7.31 -10.00
C LEU A 126 -1.83 7.80 -10.42
N SER A 127 -1.76 8.99 -11.02
CA SER A 127 -0.49 9.60 -11.44
C SER A 127 0.46 9.85 -10.27
N ILE A 128 -0.09 10.33 -9.14
CA ILE A 128 0.66 10.53 -7.89
C ILE A 128 1.19 9.20 -7.34
N VAL A 129 0.34 8.18 -7.25
CA VAL A 129 0.72 6.86 -6.72
C VAL A 129 1.82 6.24 -7.56
N VAL A 130 1.61 6.15 -8.87
CA VAL A 130 2.58 5.55 -9.78
C VAL A 130 3.89 6.34 -9.74
N GLY A 131 3.86 7.67 -9.77
CA GLY A 131 5.06 8.50 -9.70
C GLY A 131 5.87 8.30 -8.41
N THR A 132 5.21 8.34 -7.25
CA THR A 132 5.89 8.21 -5.94
C THR A 132 6.45 6.80 -5.71
N ASP A 133 5.71 5.76 -6.06
CA ASP A 133 6.14 4.37 -5.85
C ASP A 133 7.25 3.95 -6.82
N THR A 134 7.18 4.39 -8.08
CA THR A 134 8.22 4.08 -9.07
C THR A 134 9.52 4.81 -8.77
N LEU A 135 9.45 6.05 -8.26
CA LEU A 135 10.63 6.75 -7.75
C LEU A 135 11.28 5.98 -6.60
N TYR A 136 10.50 5.44 -5.67
CA TYR A 136 11.03 4.63 -4.57
C TYR A 136 11.74 3.36 -5.08
N ILE A 137 11.13 2.64 -6.02
CA ILE A 137 11.74 1.46 -6.65
C ILE A 137 13.08 1.81 -7.32
N LEU A 138 13.12 2.93 -8.03
CA LEU A 138 14.34 3.43 -8.68
C LEU A 138 15.46 3.70 -7.69
N LEU A 139 15.16 4.37 -6.56
CA LEU A 139 16.15 4.66 -5.52
C LEU A 139 16.69 3.39 -4.87
N VAL A 140 15.80 2.44 -4.54
CA VAL A 140 16.20 1.16 -3.93
C VAL A 140 17.11 0.36 -4.87
N GLU A 141 16.76 0.25 -6.14
CA GLU A 141 17.59 -0.48 -7.11
C GLU A 141 18.91 0.23 -7.39
N HIS A 142 18.95 1.58 -7.37
CA HIS A 142 20.20 2.34 -7.45
C HIS A 142 21.11 2.06 -6.25
N ILE A 143 20.58 2.13 -5.03
CA ILE A 143 21.32 1.80 -3.80
C ILE A 143 21.87 0.36 -3.86
N CYS A 144 21.06 -0.61 -4.31
CA CYS A 144 21.51 -1.99 -4.51
C CYS A 144 22.64 -2.09 -5.55
N GLY A 145 22.56 -1.32 -6.64
CA GLY A 145 23.62 -1.23 -7.64
C GLY A 145 24.92 -0.66 -7.07
N MET A 146 24.83 0.42 -6.27
CA MET A 146 25.99 1.02 -5.61
C MET A 146 26.64 0.08 -4.60
N TYR A 147 25.86 -0.68 -3.81
CA TYR A 147 26.39 -1.75 -2.96
C TYR A 147 27.09 -2.85 -3.77
N SER A 148 26.56 -3.19 -4.95
CA SER A 148 27.18 -4.20 -5.81
C SER A 148 28.51 -3.72 -6.38
N ILE A 149 28.63 -2.43 -6.72
CA ILE A 149 29.90 -1.79 -7.10
C ILE A 149 30.88 -1.81 -5.93
N LEU A 150 30.42 -1.48 -4.71
CA LEU A 150 31.25 -1.54 -3.51
C LEU A 150 31.82 -2.95 -3.29
N CYS A 151 30.98 -4.00 -3.37
CA CYS A 151 31.44 -5.38 -3.29
C CYS A 151 32.46 -5.71 -4.38
N TYR A 152 32.18 -5.34 -5.64
CA TYR A 152 33.10 -5.54 -6.76
C TYR A 152 34.46 -4.87 -6.52
N ARG A 153 34.47 -3.62 -6.02
CA ARG A 153 35.72 -2.91 -5.69
C ARG A 153 36.50 -3.64 -4.59
N LEU A 154 35.81 -4.09 -3.54
CA LEU A 154 36.42 -4.83 -2.43
C LEU A 154 36.98 -6.19 -2.87
N GLU A 155 36.28 -6.95 -3.70
CA GLU A 155 36.74 -8.25 -4.23
C GLU A 155 37.96 -8.09 -5.15
N ASN A 156 38.06 -6.97 -5.87
CA ASN A 156 39.19 -6.66 -6.75
C ASN A 156 40.31 -5.89 -6.06
N LEU A 157 40.21 -5.62 -4.75
CA LEU A 157 41.37 -5.29 -3.93
C LEU A 157 42.25 -6.54 -3.91
N LYS A 158 43.20 -6.65 -4.84
CA LYS A 158 44.17 -7.74 -4.90
C LYS A 158 45.10 -7.65 -3.68
N ILE A 159 44.64 -8.07 -2.51
CA ILE A 159 45.45 -8.32 -1.32
C ILE A 159 46.22 -9.62 -1.59
N HIS A 160 47.29 -9.53 -2.38
CA HIS A 160 48.24 -10.63 -2.51
C HIS A 160 49.21 -10.56 -1.32
N ASP A 161 49.90 -11.63 -0.92
CA ASP A 161 50.97 -11.55 0.10
C ASP A 161 52.17 -10.63 -0.29
N LYS A 162 52.14 -10.02 -1.48
CA LYS A 162 53.17 -9.10 -2.01
C LYS A 162 53.17 -7.70 -1.40
N TRP A 163 52.24 -7.37 -0.51
CA TRP A 163 52.11 -6.02 0.06
C TRP A 163 53.15 -5.71 1.14
N ILE A 164 53.91 -6.73 1.56
CA ILE A 164 54.89 -6.61 2.65
C ILE A 164 56.23 -6.02 2.17
N ASP A 165 56.50 -5.96 0.86
CA ASP A 165 57.84 -5.61 0.33
C ASP A 165 57.94 -4.25 -0.40
N ASN A 166 56.85 -3.51 -0.67
CA ASN A 166 56.93 -2.28 -1.48
C ASN A 166 55.98 -1.15 -1.03
N ASP A 167 56.55 0.01 -0.66
CA ASP A 167 55.86 1.16 -0.04
C ASP A 167 54.78 1.78 -0.96
N CYS A 168 55.03 1.86 -2.27
CA CYS A 168 54.05 2.32 -3.27
C CYS A 168 52.79 1.44 -3.34
N THR A 169 52.92 0.13 -3.09
CA THR A 169 51.78 -0.78 -3.14
C THR A 169 50.85 -0.48 -1.97
N TYR A 170 51.38 -0.32 -0.76
CA TYR A 170 50.62 0.03 0.45
C TYR A 170 49.83 1.35 0.32
N GLU A 171 50.41 2.37 -0.31
CA GLU A 171 49.73 3.65 -0.53
C GLU A 171 48.52 3.53 -1.49
N GLU A 172 48.61 2.67 -2.51
CA GLU A 172 47.51 2.35 -3.43
C GLU A 172 46.36 1.58 -2.75
N ALA A 173 46.61 0.57 -1.89
CA ALA A 173 45.49 -0.03 -1.12
C ALA A 173 44.83 1.00 -0.25
N ASN A 174 45.63 1.79 0.48
CA ASN A 174 45.06 2.76 1.39
C ASN A 174 44.18 3.76 0.64
N ARG A 175 44.53 4.11 -0.60
CA ARG A 175 43.67 4.89 -1.49
C ARG A 175 42.38 4.14 -1.83
N CYS A 176 42.46 2.92 -2.37
CA CYS A 176 41.27 2.16 -2.76
C CYS A 176 40.34 1.82 -1.59
N ILE A 177 40.89 1.54 -0.40
CA ILE A 177 40.13 1.30 0.83
C ILE A 177 39.43 2.59 1.27
N ARG A 178 40.12 3.74 1.22
CA ARG A 178 39.48 5.05 1.50
C ARG A 178 38.33 5.32 0.55
N ASP A 179 38.50 5.04 -0.74
CA ASP A 179 37.43 5.20 -1.75
C ASP A 179 36.23 4.29 -1.46
N CYS A 180 36.46 3.04 -1.05
CA CYS A 180 35.39 2.12 -0.65
C CYS A 180 34.65 2.58 0.62
N ILE A 181 35.39 3.08 1.63
CA ILE A 181 34.81 3.64 2.85
C ILE A 181 33.98 4.89 2.54
N GLN A 182 34.48 5.76 1.67
CA GLN A 182 33.78 6.97 1.24
C GLN A 182 32.49 6.60 0.50
N LEU A 183 32.56 5.68 -0.46
CA LEU A 183 31.38 5.19 -1.18
C LEU A 183 30.34 4.57 -0.22
N HIS A 184 30.78 3.76 0.75
CA HIS A 184 29.87 3.19 1.75
C HIS A 184 29.16 4.27 2.58
N LYS A 185 29.87 5.34 2.97
CA LYS A 185 29.28 6.49 3.68
C LYS A 185 28.25 7.22 2.81
N GLU A 186 28.54 7.43 1.53
CA GLU A 186 27.62 8.07 0.58
C GLU A 186 26.33 7.27 0.41
N ILE A 187 26.44 5.93 0.29
CA ILE A 187 25.28 5.04 0.24
C ILE A 187 24.45 5.14 1.53
N LEU A 188 25.10 5.13 2.71
CA LEU A 188 24.40 5.26 3.99
C LEU A 188 23.71 6.63 4.13
N LEU A 189 24.35 7.71 3.69
CA LEU A 189 23.75 9.04 3.68
C LEU A 189 22.52 9.08 2.79
N LEU A 190 22.57 8.49 1.59
CA LEU A 190 21.42 8.39 0.69
C LEU A 190 20.24 7.64 1.34
N ILE A 191 20.51 6.55 2.08
CA ILE A 191 19.50 5.79 2.84
C ILE A 191 18.92 6.63 3.98
N ILE A 192 19.77 7.27 4.79
CA ILE A 192 19.34 8.06 5.96
C ILE A 192 18.51 9.26 5.51
N VAL A 193 18.98 9.98 4.49
CA VAL A 193 18.26 11.10 3.86
C VAL A 193 16.87 10.66 3.40
N ARG A 194 16.76 9.47 2.81
CA ARG A 194 15.47 8.92 2.37
C ARG A 194 14.60 8.39 3.52
N THR A 195 15.22 7.88 4.59
CA THR A 195 14.56 7.20 5.72
C THR A 195 14.49 8.10 6.96
N GLY A 196 14.58 9.42 6.79
CA GLY A 196 14.62 10.38 7.89
C GLY A 196 13.48 10.21 8.91
N SER A 197 13.69 10.69 10.14
CA SER A 197 12.76 10.52 11.27
C SER A 197 11.32 10.95 10.96
N SER A 198 11.14 11.97 10.11
CA SER A 198 9.83 12.41 9.65
C SER A 198 9.06 11.35 8.85
N GLU A 199 9.76 10.54 8.04
CA GLU A 199 9.15 9.50 7.23
C GLU A 199 8.71 8.31 8.08
N ILE A 200 9.51 7.92 9.08
CA ILE A 200 9.14 6.86 10.04
C ILE A 200 7.88 7.24 10.80
N ILE A 201 7.82 8.47 11.33
CA ILE A 201 6.64 9.01 12.04
C ILE A 201 5.41 8.97 11.13
N ARG A 202 5.56 9.33 9.84
CA ARG A 202 4.48 9.24 8.85
C ARG A 202 3.99 7.82 8.63
N TYR A 203 4.89 6.86 8.40
CA TYR A 203 4.50 5.47 8.20
C TYR A 203 3.77 4.90 9.42
N VAL A 204 4.28 5.17 10.63
CA VAL A 204 3.62 4.79 11.88
C VAL A 204 2.23 5.43 11.97
N GLY A 205 2.11 6.72 11.66
CA GLY A 205 0.83 7.44 11.62
C GLY A 205 -0.17 6.84 10.63
N LEU A 206 0.28 6.46 9.43
CA LEU A 206 -0.56 5.80 8.41
C LEU A 206 -1.05 4.42 8.89
N VAL A 207 -0.19 3.64 9.55
CA VAL A 207 -0.56 2.34 10.12
C VAL A 207 -1.61 2.52 11.22
N ILE A 208 -1.41 3.45 12.14
CA ILE A 208 -2.38 3.75 13.21
C ILE A 208 -3.73 4.17 12.61
N MET A 209 -3.72 5.09 11.63
CA MET A 209 -4.93 5.54 10.95
C MET A 209 -5.69 4.37 10.30
N GLN A 210 -4.98 3.47 9.63
CA GLN A 210 -5.59 2.30 8.99
C GLN A 210 -6.14 1.30 10.03
N SER A 211 -5.43 1.08 11.13
CA SER A 211 -5.89 0.24 12.25
C SER A 211 -7.14 0.81 12.90
N CYS A 212 -7.20 2.14 13.16
CA CYS A 212 -8.37 2.80 13.70
C CYS A 212 -9.59 2.65 12.78
N ARG A 213 -9.40 2.78 11.45
CA ARG A 213 -10.50 2.57 10.50
C ARG A 213 -11.03 1.14 10.54
N LEU A 214 -10.13 0.17 10.52
CA LEU A 214 -10.50 -1.24 10.60
C LEU A 214 -11.24 -1.53 11.92
N PHE A 215 -10.82 -0.91 13.02
CA PHE A 215 -11.50 -0.98 14.30
C PHE A 215 -12.95 -0.47 14.22
N PHE A 216 -13.17 0.76 13.73
CA PHE A 216 -14.52 1.33 13.64
C PHE A 216 -15.45 0.53 12.72
N SER A 217 -14.92 -0.02 11.62
CA SER A 217 -15.72 -0.89 10.75
C SER A 217 -16.13 -2.19 11.45
N ASN A 218 -15.22 -2.80 12.20
CA ASN A 218 -15.50 -4.02 12.97
C ASN A 218 -16.39 -3.76 14.20
N TRP A 219 -16.29 -2.58 14.81
CA TRP A 219 -17.20 -2.11 15.85
C TRP A 219 -18.63 -1.98 15.30
N ALA A 220 -18.81 -1.31 14.17
CA ALA A 220 -20.11 -1.18 13.54
C ALA A 220 -20.71 -2.55 13.15
N GLY A 221 -19.88 -3.48 12.67
CA GLY A 221 -20.33 -4.86 12.41
C GLY A 221 -20.73 -5.61 13.68
N GLN A 222 -20.04 -5.38 14.80
CA GLN A 222 -20.40 -5.95 16.10
C GLN A 222 -21.75 -5.44 16.59
N GLU A 223 -21.99 -4.12 16.51
CA GLU A 223 -23.26 -3.50 16.88
C GLU A 223 -24.44 -4.11 16.11
N VAL A 224 -24.28 -4.35 14.80
CA VAL A 224 -25.30 -5.01 13.97
C VAL A 224 -25.56 -6.44 14.43
N ASN A 225 -24.51 -7.19 14.78
CA ASN A 225 -24.64 -8.55 15.29
C ASN A 225 -25.42 -8.58 16.62
N ASP A 226 -25.08 -7.67 17.54
CA ASP A 226 -25.65 -7.63 18.88
C ASP A 226 -27.14 -7.25 18.83
N HIS A 227 -27.50 -6.21 18.05
CA HIS A 227 -28.89 -5.85 17.81
C HIS A 227 -29.68 -6.94 17.07
N SER A 228 -29.05 -7.67 16.14
CA SER A 228 -29.71 -8.79 15.45
C SER A 228 -30.13 -9.89 16.41
N VAL A 229 -29.32 -10.20 17.42
CA VAL A 229 -29.67 -11.21 18.44
C VAL A 229 -30.74 -10.67 19.38
N GLN A 230 -30.68 -9.38 19.72
CA GLN A 230 -31.63 -8.72 20.60
C GLN A 230 -33.08 -8.82 20.09
N VAL A 231 -33.29 -8.83 18.78
CA VAL A 231 -34.63 -9.03 18.17
C VAL A 231 -35.28 -10.35 18.64
N SER A 232 -34.50 -11.44 18.74
CA SER A 232 -35.02 -12.72 19.21
C SER A 232 -35.37 -12.70 20.71
N ILE A 233 -34.54 -12.01 21.51
CA ILE A 233 -34.76 -11.82 22.95
C ILE A 233 -36.01 -10.98 23.20
N ALA A 234 -36.20 -9.89 22.45
CA ALA A 234 -37.38 -9.05 22.52
C ALA A 234 -38.66 -9.81 22.14
N ALA A 235 -38.60 -10.62 21.08
CA ALA A 235 -39.72 -11.49 20.68
C ALA A 235 -40.06 -12.54 21.76
N TYR A 236 -39.04 -13.10 22.43
CA TYR A 236 -39.22 -14.04 23.54
C TYR A 236 -39.84 -13.39 24.79
N ASN A 237 -39.40 -12.18 25.14
CA ASN A 237 -39.90 -11.44 26.32
C ASN A 237 -41.32 -10.87 26.13
N GLY A 238 -41.83 -10.84 24.90
CA GLY A 238 -43.19 -10.41 24.62
C GLY A 238 -44.27 -11.36 25.18
N ILE A 239 -45.52 -10.90 25.20
CA ILE A 239 -46.66 -11.68 25.70
C ILE A 239 -47.16 -12.68 24.62
N TRP A 240 -46.23 -13.41 24.01
CA TRP A 240 -46.52 -14.32 22.89
C TRP A 240 -47.46 -15.46 23.29
N TYR A 241 -47.38 -15.90 24.56
CA TYR A 241 -48.22 -16.96 25.15
C TYR A 241 -49.70 -16.61 25.26
N ASN A 242 -50.09 -15.32 25.21
CA ASN A 242 -51.49 -14.89 25.25
C ASN A 242 -52.09 -14.65 23.85
N THR A 243 -51.34 -14.93 22.79
CA THR A 243 -51.79 -14.76 21.40
C THR A 243 -52.39 -16.06 20.84
N SER A 244 -53.04 -15.99 19.67
CA SER A 244 -53.58 -17.19 19.02
C SER A 244 -52.48 -18.23 18.72
N VAL A 245 -52.83 -19.51 18.73
CA VAL A 245 -51.89 -20.64 18.49
C VAL A 245 -51.14 -20.48 17.15
N LYS A 246 -51.79 -19.88 16.14
CA LYS A 246 -51.16 -19.61 14.84
C LYS A 246 -50.02 -18.59 14.96
N VAL A 247 -50.21 -17.53 15.75
CA VAL A 247 -49.21 -16.47 15.99
C VAL A 247 -48.08 -16.99 16.90
N GLN A 248 -48.41 -17.78 17.92
CA GLN A 248 -47.40 -18.45 18.77
C GLN A 248 -46.42 -19.29 17.95
N LYS A 249 -46.92 -20.14 17.04
CA LYS A 249 -46.07 -20.95 16.17
C LYS A 249 -45.16 -20.11 15.27
N LEU A 250 -45.69 -19.02 14.70
CA LEU A 250 -44.91 -18.09 13.87
C LEU A 250 -43.80 -17.39 14.66
N LEU A 251 -44.10 -16.93 15.87
CA LEU A 251 -43.11 -16.30 16.75
C LEU A 251 -42.01 -17.29 17.17
N LEU A 252 -42.35 -18.56 17.36
CA LEU A 252 -41.37 -19.59 17.70
C LEU A 252 -40.35 -19.82 16.58
N PHE A 253 -40.81 -19.85 15.31
CA PHE A 253 -39.92 -19.87 14.15
C PHE A 253 -39.08 -18.57 14.03
N PHE A 254 -39.68 -17.42 14.32
CA PHE A 254 -39.00 -16.13 14.30
C PHE A 254 -37.87 -16.06 15.35
N ILE A 255 -38.14 -16.47 16.59
CA ILE A 255 -37.15 -16.53 17.68
C ILE A 255 -36.03 -17.51 17.31
N ALA A 256 -36.37 -18.73 16.85
CA ALA A 256 -35.38 -19.72 16.45
C ALA A 256 -34.45 -19.22 15.34
N ARG A 257 -34.97 -18.45 14.37
CA ARG A 257 -34.17 -17.81 13.32
C ARG A 257 -33.34 -16.63 13.86
N GLY A 258 -33.92 -15.79 14.71
CA GLY A 258 -33.29 -14.58 15.22
C GLY A 258 -32.14 -14.83 16.22
N GLN A 259 -32.05 -16.04 16.77
CA GLN A 259 -30.90 -16.45 17.61
C GLN A 259 -29.59 -16.52 16.81
N LYS A 260 -29.67 -16.68 15.48
CA LYS A 260 -28.50 -16.58 14.61
C LYS A 260 -28.27 -15.12 14.24
N ALA A 261 -27.18 -14.53 14.74
CA ALA A 261 -26.79 -13.17 14.43
C ALA A 261 -26.67 -12.94 12.92
N SER A 262 -27.16 -11.80 12.44
CA SER A 262 -27.01 -11.36 11.06
C SER A 262 -25.61 -10.83 10.84
N GLN A 263 -24.69 -11.72 10.45
CA GLN A 263 -23.28 -11.37 10.23
C GLN A 263 -23.07 -10.66 8.90
N ILE A 264 -22.32 -9.55 8.96
CA ILE A 264 -21.79 -8.90 7.77
C ILE A 264 -20.48 -9.60 7.39
N THR A 265 -20.51 -10.38 6.30
CA THR A 265 -19.33 -11.10 5.81
C THR A 265 -18.82 -10.49 4.51
N VAL A 266 -17.54 -10.12 4.49
CA VAL A 266 -16.84 -9.68 3.27
C VAL A 266 -16.45 -10.90 2.45
N ALA A 267 -17.02 -11.03 1.25
CA ALA A 267 -16.72 -12.08 0.27
C ALA A 267 -16.78 -13.52 0.81
N LYS A 268 -17.54 -13.77 1.89
CA LYS A 268 -17.56 -15.05 2.64
C LYS A 268 -16.23 -15.46 3.31
N LEU A 269 -15.24 -14.57 3.33
CA LEU A 269 -13.89 -14.84 3.86
C LEU A 269 -13.64 -14.19 5.22
N TYR A 270 -14.31 -13.07 5.50
CA TYR A 270 -14.06 -12.28 6.71
C TYR A 270 -15.36 -11.74 7.31
N ASP A 271 -15.68 -12.17 8.52
CA ASP A 271 -16.81 -11.58 9.27
C ASP A 271 -16.36 -10.28 9.94
N VAL A 272 -17.13 -9.22 9.73
CA VAL A 272 -16.87 -7.90 10.29
C VAL A 272 -17.32 -7.88 11.75
N ASN A 273 -16.39 -8.11 12.67
CA ASN A 273 -16.62 -8.14 14.12
C ASN A 273 -15.32 -7.94 14.91
N LEU A 274 -15.44 -7.60 16.20
CA LEU A 274 -14.28 -7.29 17.05
C LEU A 274 -13.35 -8.49 17.28
N LYS A 275 -13.88 -9.72 17.24
CA LYS A 275 -13.09 -10.95 17.36
C LYS A 275 -12.09 -11.07 16.20
N ASN A 276 -12.57 -10.92 14.96
CA ASN A 276 -11.73 -11.01 13.77
C ASN A 276 -10.77 -9.83 13.64
N PHE A 277 -11.17 -8.62 14.04
CA PHE A 277 -10.24 -7.49 14.18
C PHE A 277 -9.06 -7.84 15.09
N THR A 278 -9.35 -8.39 16.27
CA THR A 278 -8.31 -8.78 17.24
C THR A 278 -7.37 -9.83 16.67
N THR A 279 -7.90 -10.82 15.94
CA THR A 279 -7.09 -11.82 15.25
C THR A 279 -6.14 -11.17 14.24
N VAL A 280 -6.65 -10.27 13.40
CA VAL A 280 -5.84 -9.53 12.41
C VAL A 280 -4.71 -8.77 13.10
N MET A 281 -5.02 -8.00 14.14
CA MET A 281 -3.99 -7.23 14.87
C MET A 281 -2.93 -8.12 15.52
N LYS A 282 -3.34 -9.24 16.14
CA LYS A 282 -2.40 -10.22 16.72
C LYS A 282 -1.48 -10.81 15.66
N THR A 283 -2.03 -11.22 14.52
CA THR A 283 -1.22 -11.73 13.41
C THR A 283 -0.25 -10.68 12.88
N SER A 284 -0.67 -9.42 12.70
CA SER A 284 0.21 -8.34 12.25
C SER A 284 1.39 -8.12 13.20
N VAL A 285 1.13 -8.03 14.51
CA VAL A 285 2.20 -7.86 15.52
C VAL A 285 3.12 -9.08 15.54
N SER A 286 2.58 -10.29 15.46
CA SER A 286 3.38 -11.52 15.40
C SER A 286 4.32 -11.52 14.20
N TYR A 287 3.86 -11.12 13.01
CA TYR A 287 4.71 -10.98 11.82
C TYR A 287 5.80 -9.92 12.02
N CYS A 288 5.47 -8.77 12.60
CA CYS A 288 6.47 -7.75 12.95
C CYS A 288 7.54 -8.30 13.89
N THR A 289 7.15 -9.01 14.95
CA THR A 289 8.08 -9.62 15.91
C THR A 289 9.00 -10.64 15.22
N VAL A 290 8.46 -11.49 14.34
CA VAL A 290 9.28 -12.45 13.57
C VAL A 290 10.29 -11.74 12.67
N MET A 291 9.90 -10.68 11.97
CA MET A 291 10.84 -9.91 11.14
C MET A 291 11.95 -9.25 11.99
N ILE A 292 11.62 -8.75 13.18
CA ILE A 292 12.61 -8.20 14.11
C ILE A 292 13.56 -9.29 14.59
N SER A 293 13.05 -10.46 14.99
CA SER A 293 13.88 -11.57 15.46
C SER A 293 14.76 -12.16 14.37
N LEU A 294 14.33 -12.13 13.09
CA LEU A 294 15.16 -12.57 11.96
C LEU A 294 16.30 -11.58 11.65
N ARG A 295 16.15 -10.30 12.05
CA ARG A 295 17.18 -9.28 11.86
C ARG A 295 18.32 -9.40 12.86
N GLU A 296 18.05 -9.80 14.11
CA GLU A 296 19.08 -9.85 15.17
C GLU A 296 20.25 -10.81 14.87
N PRO A 297 20.03 -12.04 14.35
CA PRO A 297 21.11 -12.94 13.96
C PRO A 297 22.00 -12.35 12.86
N LEU A 298 21.43 -11.63 11.88
CA LEU A 298 22.16 -10.99 10.78
C LEU A 298 23.00 -9.78 11.23
N ARG A 299 22.70 -9.22 12.40
CA ARG A 299 23.46 -8.11 13.00
C ARG A 299 24.65 -8.61 13.84
N ASN A 300 24.56 -9.84 14.33
CA ASN A 300 25.53 -10.45 15.25
C ASN A 300 26.45 -11.48 14.56
N ALA A 301 26.28 -11.70 13.26
CA ALA A 301 27.15 -12.49 12.39
C ALA A 301 28.04 -11.58 11.56
#